data_AF-A0A1D6I266-F1
#
_entry.id   AF-A0A1D6I266-F1
#
_cell.length_a   1.000
_cell.length_b   1.000
_cell.length_c   1.000
_cell.angle_alpha   90.00
_cell.angle_beta   90.00
_cell.angle_gamma   90.00
#
_symmetry.space_group_name_H-M   'P 1'
#
loop_
_entity.id
_entity.type
_entity.pdbx_description
1 polymer ?
#
loop_
_entity_poly.entity_id
_entity_poly.type
_entity_poly.pdbx_seq_one_letter_code
_entity_poly.pdbx_strand_id
1 'polypeptide(L)'
;MAASCASTLPPLSFVSSSSSPRRFRRSGVVAMASVGQKVYAPGVAVSEGNGGLPKIDLKSPHGSEAEIYLFGACVTSFKVPNGKDLLFVRPDAVFNGQKPISGGIPHCFPQFGPGPMQQHGFARNVNWSITDSEVTEGDPAVTLELKDDTYSRSMWDFSFHALYKGRGDFSRIRRLRLPWCTK
;
A
#
# COMPACT_ATOMS: atom_id res chain seq x y z
N MET A 1 -15.84 4.14 66.99
CA MET A 1 -14.65 3.42 67.49
C MET A 1 -13.51 3.81 66.54
N ALA A 2 -12.65 4.81 66.79
CA ALA A 2 -11.60 4.92 67.82
C ALA A 2 -10.85 3.58 67.97
N ALA A 3 -9.52 3.43 67.89
CA ALA A 3 -8.36 4.31 67.89
C ALA A 3 -7.18 3.51 67.24
N SER A 4 -6.27 4.12 66.47
CA SER A 4 -4.94 4.62 66.88
C SER A 4 -3.89 3.54 67.24
N CYS A 5 -2.76 3.52 66.51
CA CYS A 5 -1.41 3.52 67.10
C CYS A 5 -0.31 3.85 66.07
N ALA A 6 0.46 4.90 66.37
CA ALA A 6 1.75 5.28 65.77
C ALA A 6 2.88 4.34 66.27
N SER A 7 4.09 4.24 65.71
CA SER A 7 5.23 5.20 65.77
C SER A 7 6.46 4.50 65.13
N THR A 8 7.25 5.09 64.20
CA THR A 8 8.62 5.70 64.37
C THR A 8 9.69 4.74 64.99
N LEU A 9 10.91 4.47 64.48
CA LEU A 9 12.04 5.23 63.88
C LEU A 9 13.13 4.28 63.24
N PRO A 10 14.17 4.79 62.53
CA PRO A 10 15.26 4.07 61.82
C PRO A 10 16.56 4.02 62.68
N PRO A 11 17.83 3.91 62.20
CA PRO A 11 18.42 3.53 60.89
C PRO A 11 19.51 2.43 61.04
N LEU A 12 20.14 1.96 59.97
CA LEU A 12 21.57 1.57 60.01
C LEU A 12 22.18 1.55 58.59
N SER A 13 23.19 2.40 58.44
CA SER A 13 24.10 2.56 57.32
C SER A 13 25.05 1.37 57.17
N PHE A 14 25.22 0.86 55.94
CA PHE A 14 26.43 0.14 55.55
C PHE A 14 27.09 0.86 54.38
N VAL A 15 28.23 1.45 54.68
CA VAL A 15 29.26 1.89 53.74
C VAL A 15 29.97 0.63 53.25
N SER A 16 30.08 0.48 51.93
CA SER A 16 31.18 -0.25 51.31
C SER A 16 31.63 0.52 50.09
N SER A 17 32.81 1.12 50.21
CA SER A 17 33.56 1.68 49.10
C SER A 17 34.29 0.55 48.40
N SER A 18 34.30 0.55 47.06
CA SER A 18 35.55 0.33 46.33
C SER A 18 35.42 0.59 44.82
N SER A 19 36.43 1.32 44.32
CA SER A 19 37.02 1.27 42.99
C SER A 19 36.19 1.61 41.75
N SER A 20 36.49 2.80 41.19
CA SER A 20 36.20 3.20 39.82
C SER A 20 36.75 2.21 38.77
N PRO A 21 36.19 2.21 37.56
CA PRO A 21 36.95 2.80 36.48
C PRO A 21 36.12 3.73 35.58
N ARG A 22 36.81 4.76 35.09
CA ARG A 22 36.33 5.69 34.05
C ARG A 22 35.91 4.88 32.83
N ARG A 23 34.69 5.10 32.31
CA ARG A 23 34.34 4.69 30.95
C ARG A 23 33.78 5.86 30.16
N PHE A 24 34.39 6.01 29.00
CA PHE A 24 34.29 7.08 28.03
C PHE A 24 32.87 7.51 27.68
N ARG A 25 32.72 8.83 27.47
CA ARG A 25 31.69 9.43 26.62
C ARG A 25 31.53 8.60 25.34
N ARG A 26 30.34 8.06 25.12
CA ARG A 26 29.86 7.74 23.77
C ARG A 26 28.61 8.57 23.58
N SER A 27 28.76 9.71 22.89
CA SER A 27 27.63 10.36 22.24
C SER A 27 26.94 9.30 21.41
N GLY A 28 25.75 8.89 21.82
CA GLY A 28 24.88 8.05 21.02
C GLY A 28 24.48 8.86 19.80
N VAL A 29 25.21 8.69 18.71
CA VAL A 29 24.66 8.99 17.38
C VAL A 29 23.55 7.98 17.20
N VAL A 30 22.30 8.43 17.41
CA VAL A 30 21.13 7.71 16.97
C VAL A 30 21.25 7.54 15.46
N ALA A 31 21.54 6.32 15.03
CA ALA A 31 21.43 5.97 13.62
C ALA A 31 19.95 6.12 13.24
N MET A 32 19.64 7.19 12.49
CA MET A 32 18.36 7.28 11.81
C MET A 32 18.29 6.08 10.87
N ALA A 33 17.37 5.15 11.14
CA ALA A 33 17.04 4.11 10.17
C ALA A 33 16.55 4.82 8.90
N SER A 34 17.39 4.80 7.86
CA SER A 34 16.97 5.23 6.53
C SER A 34 15.74 4.42 6.17
N VAL A 35 14.60 5.09 6.01
CA VAL A 35 13.40 4.52 5.39
C VAL A 35 13.89 3.92 4.08
N GLY A 36 13.88 2.60 3.98
CA GLY A 36 14.33 1.90 2.78
C GLY A 36 13.52 2.40 1.61
N GLN A 37 14.11 3.30 0.80
CA GLN A 37 13.50 3.74 -0.43
C GLN A 37 13.44 2.52 -1.34
N LYS A 38 12.25 1.94 -1.49
CA LYS A 38 12.00 0.92 -2.50
C LYS A 38 12.31 1.56 -3.85
N VAL A 39 13.38 1.13 -4.49
CA VAL A 39 13.81 1.66 -5.78
C VAL A 39 12.90 1.02 -6.84
N TYR A 40 12.10 1.86 -7.50
CA TYR A 40 11.25 1.43 -8.61
C TYR A 40 11.96 1.59 -9.94
N ALA A 41 11.49 0.87 -10.97
CA ALA A 41 12.01 1.00 -12.32
C ALA A 41 11.87 2.44 -12.87
N PRO A 42 12.74 2.84 -13.82
CA PRO A 42 12.61 4.14 -14.47
C PRO A 42 11.20 4.38 -15.02
N GLY A 43 10.65 5.56 -14.77
CA GLY A 43 9.28 5.90 -15.18
C GLY A 43 8.18 5.38 -14.25
N VAL A 44 8.52 4.71 -13.14
CA VAL A 44 7.57 4.33 -12.08
C VAL A 44 7.84 5.18 -10.84
N ALA A 45 6.86 5.95 -10.41
CA ALA A 45 6.92 6.72 -9.16
C ALA A 45 5.72 6.41 -8.28
N VAL A 46 5.93 6.34 -6.96
CA VAL A 46 4.84 6.26 -5.98
C VAL A 46 4.70 7.63 -5.35
N SER A 47 3.48 8.17 -5.38
CA SER A 47 3.16 9.51 -4.89
C SER A 47 1.83 9.50 -4.13
N GLU A 48 1.55 10.59 -3.44
CA GLU A 48 0.25 10.81 -2.81
C GLU A 48 -0.71 11.44 -3.82
N GLY A 49 -1.84 10.76 -4.05
CA GLY A 49 -2.90 11.21 -4.94
C GLY A 49 -4.00 11.96 -4.20
N ASN A 50 -5.17 12.04 -4.84
CA ASN A 50 -6.34 12.68 -4.26
C ASN A 50 -6.72 12.02 -2.93
N GLY A 51 -7.11 12.85 -1.95
CA GLY A 51 -7.53 12.40 -0.63
C GLY A 51 -6.48 11.64 0.18
N GLY A 52 -5.20 11.82 -0.12
CA GLY A 52 -4.09 11.20 0.60
C GLY A 52 -3.86 9.73 0.24
N LEU A 53 -4.54 9.21 -0.78
CA LEU A 53 -4.37 7.81 -1.18
C LEU A 53 -3.08 7.62 -1.97
N PRO A 54 -2.30 6.56 -1.67
CA PRO A 54 -1.11 6.26 -2.43
C PRO A 54 -1.46 5.84 -3.86
N LYS A 55 -0.77 6.43 -4.82
CA LYS A 55 -0.89 6.13 -6.24
C LYS A 55 0.48 5.87 -6.87
N ILE A 56 0.44 5.28 -8.05
CA ILE A 56 1.57 5.03 -8.92
C ILE A 56 1.38 5.89 -10.17
N ASP A 57 2.39 6.69 -10.46
CA ASP A 57 2.50 7.42 -11.72
C ASP A 57 3.46 6.64 -12.63
N LEU A 58 2.96 6.20 -13.79
CA LEU A 58 3.75 5.58 -14.85
C LEU A 58 3.99 6.62 -15.94
N LYS A 59 5.25 6.82 -16.33
CA LYS A 59 5.65 7.75 -17.39
C LYS A 59 6.44 7.01 -18.46
N SER A 60 5.81 6.82 -19.61
CA SER A 60 6.47 6.25 -20.78
C SER A 60 7.46 7.24 -21.38
N PRO A 61 8.63 6.78 -21.85
CA PRO A 61 9.53 7.58 -22.69
C PRO A 61 8.87 8.12 -23.97
N HIS A 62 7.77 7.49 -24.42
CA HIS A 62 7.01 7.90 -25.59
C HIS A 62 5.99 9.02 -25.31
N GLY A 63 5.91 9.51 -24.06
CA GLY A 63 5.05 10.62 -23.66
C GLY A 63 3.68 10.22 -23.11
N SER A 64 3.37 8.92 -23.05
CA SER A 64 2.16 8.43 -22.38
C SER A 64 2.33 8.44 -20.86
N GLU A 65 1.27 8.79 -20.13
CA GLU A 65 1.24 8.76 -18.67
C GLU A 65 0.04 7.95 -18.17
N ALA A 66 0.21 7.19 -17.10
CA ALA A 66 -0.89 6.48 -16.45
C ALA A 66 -0.85 6.65 -14.93
N GLU A 67 -2.03 6.75 -14.32
CA GLU A 67 -2.18 6.89 -12.87
C GLU A 67 -2.97 5.72 -12.29
N ILE A 68 -2.36 4.99 -11.34
CA ILE A 68 -2.94 3.79 -10.73
C ILE A 68 -3.00 3.97 -9.22
N TYR A 69 -4.19 3.95 -8.62
CA TYR A 69 -4.34 3.99 -7.17
C TYR A 69 -4.12 2.60 -6.58
N LEU A 70 -3.37 2.50 -5.47
CA LEU A 70 -3.19 1.21 -4.78
C LEU A 70 -4.51 0.71 -4.20
N PHE A 71 -5.40 1.62 -3.79
CA PHE A 71 -6.75 1.27 -3.40
C PHE A 71 -7.52 0.75 -4.62
N GLY A 72 -7.84 -0.55 -4.57
CA GLY A 72 -8.54 -1.26 -5.61
C GLY A 72 -7.75 -1.51 -6.90
N ALA A 73 -6.42 -1.24 -6.92
CA ALA A 73 -5.58 -1.26 -8.12
C ALA A 73 -6.20 -0.52 -9.32
N CYS A 74 -6.94 0.56 -9.04
CA CYS A 74 -7.77 1.22 -10.03
C CYS A 74 -6.93 2.17 -10.88
N VAL A 75 -6.93 1.96 -12.20
CA VAL A 75 -6.36 2.91 -13.16
C VAL A 75 -7.34 4.07 -13.33
N THR A 76 -6.92 5.27 -12.98
CA THR A 76 -7.80 6.45 -12.92
C THR A 76 -7.57 7.43 -14.07
N SER A 77 -6.35 7.49 -14.60
CA SER A 77 -5.99 8.38 -15.70
C SER A 77 -5.07 7.64 -16.66
N PHE A 78 -5.28 7.86 -17.95
CA PHE A 78 -4.37 7.44 -18.99
C PHE A 78 -4.29 8.51 -20.07
N LYS A 79 -3.17 9.24 -20.07
CA LYS A 79 -2.90 10.31 -21.00
C LYS A 79 -2.04 9.78 -22.13
N VAL A 80 -2.52 9.96 -23.35
CA VAL A 80 -1.72 9.78 -24.56
C VAL A 80 -0.75 10.96 -24.74
N PRO A 81 0.28 10.85 -25.61
CA PRO A 81 1.32 11.88 -25.74
C PRO A 81 0.83 13.29 -26.12
N ASN A 82 -0.39 13.41 -26.66
CA ASN A 82 -1.04 14.69 -26.94
C ASN A 82 -1.71 15.34 -25.71
N GLY A 83 -1.55 14.74 -24.52
CA GLY A 83 -2.10 15.20 -23.24
C GLY A 83 -3.56 14.85 -23.00
N LYS A 84 -4.26 14.22 -23.95
CA LYS A 84 -5.66 13.82 -23.79
C LYS A 84 -5.76 12.62 -22.86
N ASP A 85 -6.54 12.76 -21.79
CA ASP A 85 -6.91 11.64 -20.93
C ASP A 85 -7.99 10.79 -21.61
N LEU A 86 -7.77 9.48 -21.66
CA LEU A 86 -8.68 8.50 -22.24
C LEU A 86 -9.60 7.88 -21.20
N LEU A 87 -9.31 8.04 -19.91
CA LEU A 87 -10.13 7.53 -18.82
C LEU A 87 -10.93 8.67 -18.20
N PHE A 88 -12.14 8.33 -17.78
CA PHE A 88 -13.02 9.26 -17.09
C PHE A 88 -13.20 8.81 -15.66
N VAL A 89 -12.88 9.69 -14.72
CA VAL A 89 -13.25 9.59 -13.32
C VAL A 89 -14.30 10.65 -13.03
N ARG A 90 -15.34 10.28 -12.28
CA ARG A 90 -16.41 11.21 -11.96
C ARG A 90 -15.84 12.41 -11.16
N PRO A 91 -16.32 13.63 -11.41
CA PRO A 91 -15.89 14.82 -10.64
C PRO A 91 -16.20 14.73 -9.14
N ASP A 92 -17.22 13.96 -8.76
CA ASP A 92 -17.65 13.72 -7.39
C ASP A 92 -17.08 12.40 -6.80
N ALA A 93 -16.09 11.80 -7.46
CA ALA A 93 -15.43 10.61 -6.94
C ALA A 93 -14.72 10.92 -5.62
N VAL A 94 -14.98 10.10 -4.60
CA VAL A 94 -14.39 10.24 -3.27
C VAL A 94 -13.17 9.33 -3.17
N PHE A 95 -12.02 9.90 -2.84
CA PHE A 95 -10.74 9.20 -2.68
C PHE A 95 -10.39 9.07 -1.20
N ASN A 96 -11.15 8.28 -0.44
CA ASN A 96 -10.94 8.15 1.01
C ASN A 96 -10.57 6.71 1.46
N GLY A 97 -10.42 5.78 0.51
CA GLY A 97 -10.09 4.38 0.80
C GLY A 97 -11.20 3.59 1.49
N GLN A 98 -12.41 4.15 1.60
CA GLN A 98 -13.58 3.45 2.18
C GLN A 98 -14.52 2.92 1.10
N LYS A 99 -14.63 3.62 -0.02
CA LYS A 99 -15.50 3.26 -1.14
C LYS A 99 -14.69 3.17 -2.44
N PRO A 100 -15.07 2.28 -3.37
CA PRO A 100 -14.48 2.20 -4.70
C PRO A 100 -14.43 3.56 -5.40
N ILE A 101 -13.31 3.83 -6.05
CA ILE A 101 -13.16 5.02 -6.89
C ILE A 101 -14.17 4.94 -8.03
N SER A 102 -14.93 6.02 -8.24
CA SER A 102 -16.02 6.06 -9.20
C SER A 102 -15.54 6.52 -10.58
N GLY A 103 -15.10 5.56 -11.40
CA GLY A 103 -14.62 5.75 -12.76
C GLY A 103 -13.33 4.97 -13.01
N GLY A 104 -12.62 5.32 -14.08
CA GLY A 104 -11.39 4.62 -14.45
C GLY A 104 -11.63 3.15 -14.80
N ILE A 105 -10.70 2.27 -14.39
CA ILE A 105 -10.75 0.82 -14.62
C ILE A 105 -10.82 0.09 -13.26
N PRO A 106 -12.02 -0.14 -12.70
CA PRO A 106 -12.18 -0.86 -11.45
C PRO A 106 -12.10 -2.38 -11.63
N HIS A 107 -11.53 -3.09 -10.66
CA HIS A 107 -11.50 -4.55 -10.64
C HIS A 107 -12.78 -5.16 -10.07
N CYS A 108 -13.36 -6.11 -10.81
CA CYS A 108 -14.49 -6.93 -10.35
C CYS A 108 -14.01 -8.34 -10.03
N PHE A 109 -13.76 -8.65 -8.76
CA PHE A 109 -13.28 -9.96 -8.33
C PHE A 109 -13.66 -10.23 -6.87
N PRO A 110 -14.11 -11.44 -6.52
CA PRO A 110 -14.26 -12.63 -7.38
C PRO A 110 -15.60 -12.71 -8.13
N GLN A 111 -16.48 -11.72 -7.96
CA GLN A 111 -17.81 -11.68 -8.58
C GLN A 111 -17.94 -10.46 -9.50
N PHE A 112 -18.56 -10.59 -10.68
CA PHE A 112 -18.80 -9.45 -11.58
C PHE A 112 -20.17 -8.81 -11.38
N GLY A 113 -21.24 -9.58 -11.12
CA GLY A 113 -22.61 -9.07 -11.03
C GLY A 113 -23.17 -9.10 -9.60
N PRO A 114 -24.50 -9.02 -9.47
CA PRO A 114 -25.21 -9.43 -8.26
C PRO A 114 -24.94 -10.91 -7.96
N GLY A 115 -25.00 -11.28 -6.68
CA GLY A 115 -24.73 -12.64 -6.24
C GLY A 115 -24.64 -12.74 -4.71
N PRO A 116 -24.11 -13.85 -4.17
CA PRO A 116 -24.06 -14.10 -2.72
C PRO A 116 -23.17 -13.12 -1.94
N MET A 117 -22.26 -12.42 -2.61
CA MET A 117 -21.44 -11.36 -2.03
C MET A 117 -21.76 -10.00 -2.64
N GLN A 118 -21.15 -8.94 -2.09
CA GLN A 118 -21.28 -7.58 -2.61
C GLN A 118 -21.06 -7.50 -4.13
N GLN A 119 -21.83 -6.65 -4.79
CA GLN A 119 -21.75 -6.49 -6.23
C GLN A 119 -20.34 -6.07 -6.67
N HIS A 120 -19.84 -6.75 -7.72
CA HIS A 120 -18.48 -6.62 -8.24
C HIS A 120 -17.37 -7.16 -7.31
N GLY A 121 -17.71 -7.92 -6.26
CA GLY A 121 -16.73 -8.49 -5.35
C GLY A 121 -15.96 -7.41 -4.57
N PHE A 122 -14.85 -7.78 -3.94
CA PHE A 122 -14.14 -6.95 -2.97
C PHE A 122 -12.78 -6.42 -3.43
N ALA A 123 -12.25 -6.88 -4.56
CA ALA A 123 -10.91 -6.48 -5.00
C ALA A 123 -10.73 -4.97 -5.20
N ARG A 124 -11.80 -4.25 -5.56
CA ARG A 124 -11.83 -2.77 -5.68
C ARG A 124 -11.99 -2.01 -4.35
N ASN A 125 -12.20 -2.72 -3.24
CA ASN A 125 -12.45 -2.13 -1.92
C ASN A 125 -11.23 -2.20 -0.98
N VAL A 126 -10.09 -2.72 -1.45
CA VAL A 126 -8.94 -3.04 -0.62
C VAL A 126 -7.65 -2.53 -1.26
N ASN A 127 -6.63 -2.31 -0.45
CA ASN A 127 -5.32 -1.91 -0.97
C ASN A 127 -4.60 -3.12 -1.59
N TRP A 128 -4.03 -2.89 -2.77
CA TRP A 128 -3.11 -3.80 -3.42
C TRP A 128 -1.68 -3.40 -3.07
N SER A 129 -0.77 -4.38 -3.10
CA SER A 129 0.65 -4.17 -2.81
C SER A 129 1.47 -4.21 -4.10
N ILE A 130 2.51 -3.37 -4.21
CA ILE A 130 3.44 -3.43 -5.35
C ILE A 130 4.43 -4.57 -5.12
N THR A 131 4.44 -5.56 -6.01
CA THR A 131 5.40 -6.68 -5.96
C THR A 131 6.62 -6.41 -6.78
N ASP A 132 6.43 -5.89 -7.99
CA ASP A 132 7.49 -5.75 -8.97
C ASP A 132 7.30 -4.47 -9.81
N SER A 133 8.42 -3.94 -10.30
CA SER A 133 8.44 -2.82 -11.23
C SER A 133 9.58 -3.02 -12.21
N GLU A 134 9.30 -2.96 -13.49
CA GLU A 134 10.27 -3.23 -14.55
C GLU A 134 10.01 -2.34 -15.77
N VAL A 135 10.96 -2.29 -16.69
CA VAL A 135 10.74 -1.69 -18.02
C VAL A 135 10.52 -2.82 -19.01
N THR A 136 9.31 -2.95 -19.54
CA THR A 136 8.94 -3.96 -20.53
C THR A 136 8.84 -3.29 -21.90
N GLU A 137 9.63 -3.76 -22.88
CA GLU A 137 9.58 -3.24 -24.28
C GLU A 137 9.85 -1.73 -24.41
N GLY A 138 10.54 -1.12 -23.44
CA GLY A 138 10.81 0.33 -23.41
C GLY A 138 9.80 1.14 -22.59
N ASP A 139 8.73 0.51 -22.09
CA ASP A 139 7.71 1.16 -21.27
C ASP A 139 7.78 0.71 -19.80
N PRO A 140 7.54 1.62 -18.83
CA PRO A 140 7.45 1.25 -17.43
C PRO A 140 6.25 0.32 -17.20
N ALA A 141 6.44 -0.68 -16.36
CA ALA A 141 5.41 -1.59 -15.91
C ALA A 141 5.50 -1.83 -14.41
N VAL A 142 4.35 -2.05 -13.79
CA VAL A 142 4.22 -2.36 -12.36
C VAL A 142 3.33 -3.58 -12.19
N THR A 143 3.72 -4.47 -11.28
CA THR A 143 2.89 -5.61 -10.88
C THR A 143 2.35 -5.35 -9.48
N LEU A 144 1.03 -5.40 -9.37
CA LEU A 144 0.26 -5.29 -8.14
C LEU A 144 -0.23 -6.66 -7.73
N GLU A 145 -0.22 -6.94 -6.43
CA GLU A 145 -0.76 -8.17 -5.85
C GLU A 145 -1.92 -7.91 -4.91
N LEU A 146 -2.85 -8.87 -4.93
CA LEU A 146 -3.87 -9.05 -3.91
C LEU A 146 -3.85 -10.52 -3.47
N LYS A 147 -3.64 -10.75 -2.18
CA LYS A 147 -3.65 -12.08 -1.54
C LYS A 147 -4.82 -12.19 -0.58
N ASP A 148 -5.23 -13.42 -0.29
CA ASP A 148 -6.21 -13.65 0.76
C ASP A 148 -5.66 -13.23 2.13
N ASP A 149 -6.57 -12.70 2.94
CA ASP A 149 -6.35 -12.19 4.27
C ASP A 149 -7.60 -12.45 5.12
N THR A 150 -7.54 -12.10 6.41
CA THR A 150 -8.68 -12.32 7.32
C THR A 150 -9.99 -11.66 6.83
N TYR A 151 -9.91 -10.49 6.20
CA TYR A 151 -11.06 -9.76 5.66
C TYR A 151 -11.67 -10.48 4.45
N SER A 152 -10.86 -10.80 3.44
CA SER A 152 -11.31 -11.50 2.23
C SER A 152 -11.79 -12.92 2.52
N ARG A 153 -11.15 -13.65 3.45
CA ARG A 153 -11.61 -14.96 3.92
C ARG A 153 -12.98 -14.92 4.59
N SER A 154 -13.30 -13.82 5.28
CA SER A 154 -14.63 -13.64 5.88
C SER A 154 -15.74 -13.47 4.83
N MET A 155 -15.41 -12.97 3.64
CA MET A 155 -16.36 -12.78 2.53
C MET A 155 -16.38 -13.95 1.56
N TRP A 156 -15.22 -14.57 1.33
CA TRP A 156 -15.01 -15.65 0.38
C TRP A 156 -13.87 -16.54 0.88
N ASP A 157 -14.23 -17.65 1.52
CA ASP A 157 -13.26 -18.55 2.16
C ASP A 157 -12.52 -19.44 1.15
N PHE A 158 -11.68 -18.80 0.34
CA PHE A 158 -10.80 -19.45 -0.62
C PHE A 158 -9.41 -18.81 -0.56
N SER A 159 -8.39 -19.65 -0.76
CA SER A 159 -7.02 -19.16 -0.96
C SER A 159 -6.92 -18.57 -2.35
N PHE A 160 -6.39 -17.35 -2.46
CA PHE A 160 -6.20 -16.74 -3.76
C PHE A 160 -5.00 -15.80 -3.78
N HIS A 161 -4.40 -15.69 -4.97
CA HIS A 161 -3.32 -14.75 -5.24
C HIS A 161 -3.53 -14.16 -6.62
N ALA A 162 -4.08 -12.95 -6.65
CA ALA A 162 -4.30 -12.19 -7.87
C ALA A 162 -3.11 -11.28 -8.15
N LEU A 163 -2.63 -11.32 -9.40
CA LEU A 163 -1.59 -10.43 -9.90
C LEU A 163 -2.17 -9.57 -11.02
N TYR A 164 -1.93 -8.27 -10.95
CA TYR A 164 -2.31 -7.30 -11.97
C TYR A 164 -1.07 -6.55 -12.46
N LYS A 165 -0.77 -6.65 -13.75
CA LYS A 165 0.34 -5.92 -14.37
C LYS A 165 -0.18 -4.71 -15.16
N GLY A 166 0.09 -3.52 -14.66
CA GLY A 166 -0.13 -2.25 -15.37
C GLY A 166 1.09 -1.87 -16.20
N ARG A 167 0.88 -1.29 -17.39
CA ARG A 167 1.96 -0.78 -18.27
C ARG A 167 1.67 0.68 -18.62
N GLY A 168 2.72 1.48 -18.78
CA GLY A 168 2.64 2.89 -19.16
C GLY A 168 2.12 3.12 -20.58
N ASP A 169 2.22 2.12 -21.46
CA ASP A 169 1.55 2.12 -22.77
C ASP A 169 0.37 1.14 -22.77
N PHE A 170 -0.85 1.67 -22.67
CA PHE A 170 -2.06 0.86 -22.81
C PHE A 170 -2.47 0.58 -24.27
N SER A 171 -1.81 1.20 -25.27
CA SER A 171 -2.08 0.89 -26.69
C SER A 171 -1.70 -0.56 -27.04
N ARG A 172 -0.90 -1.21 -26.18
CA ARG A 172 -0.45 -2.60 -26.31
C ARG A 172 -0.88 -3.52 -25.17
N ILE A 173 -1.95 -3.23 -24.41
CA ILE A 173 -2.41 -4.18 -23.37
C ILE A 173 -2.70 -5.53 -24.01
N ARG A 174 -1.80 -6.48 -23.78
CA ARG A 174 -2.04 -7.89 -24.02
C ARG A 174 -2.18 -8.54 -22.65
N ARG A 175 -3.43 -8.76 -22.24
CA ARG A 175 -3.86 -9.77 -21.25
C ARG A 175 -3.71 -9.39 -19.77
N LEU A 176 -4.86 -9.23 -19.10
CA LEU A 176 -4.99 -9.47 -17.66
C LEU A 176 -4.76 -10.97 -17.43
N ARG A 177 -3.67 -11.35 -16.77
CA ARG A 177 -3.41 -12.74 -16.39
C ARG A 177 -3.79 -12.90 -14.93
N LEU A 178 -5.05 -13.21 -14.65
CA LEU A 178 -5.45 -13.64 -13.30
C LEU A 178 -4.83 -15.02 -13.08
N PRO A 179 -3.84 -15.19 -12.19
CA PRO A 179 -3.38 -16.52 -11.81
C PRO A 179 -4.57 -17.25 -11.19
N TRP A 180 -4.66 -18.52 -11.53
CA TRP A 180 -5.73 -19.42 -11.16
C TRP A 180 -6.00 -19.38 -9.65
N CYS A 181 -7.29 -19.32 -9.28
CA CYS A 181 -7.72 -19.68 -7.94
C CYS A 181 -7.36 -21.16 -7.73
N THR A 182 -6.29 -21.44 -6.99
CA THR A 182 -5.95 -22.81 -6.61
C THR A 182 -6.95 -23.28 -5.56
N LYS A 183 -7.75 -24.29 -5.92
CA LYS A 183 -8.53 -25.10 -4.97
C LYS A 183 -7.60 -25.87 -4.03
#